data_AF-A0A4V6Y9G8-F1
#
_entry.id   AF-A0A4V6Y9G8-F1
#
_cell.length_a   1.000
_cell.length_b   1.000
_cell.length_c   1.000
_cell.angle_alpha   90.00
_cell.angle_beta   90.00
_cell.angle_gamma   90.00
#
_symmetry.space_group_name_H-M   'P 1'
#
loop_
_entity.id
_entity.type
_entity.pdbx_description
1 polymer ?
#
loop_
_entity_poly.entity_id
_entity_poly.type
_entity_poly.pdbx_seq_one_letter_code
_entity_poly.pdbx_strand_id
1 'polypeptide(L)'
;MASGFRSPTQVLAALQPLIRALDRDAVMTHTDALYRLHSEPYAIQKQLHPAAVLVPGTVEELAAVVRFLYGSDLDFVVRGHGFKSPSARHVVVSMLKFKDLDYDPAEKIATVGASATWLEAVSFMEQADPEYSVPAARTPSIGVAGSILNGGLSWMSTEYGGISDPVNFLDAQVVKYDGTVVMASQEPGLLWALRGGGGGFGVVTKVLLRAHPYPTDIWSGMVLVPRKLLPQLVDGMCAFNHSVPHPKVNYFAYLVPKKLLATVLESESDESGAQDSVVFCHKEIHGYFSSLIQSPYVLIHVISCI
;
A
#
# COMPACT_ATOMS: atom_id res chain seq x y z
N MET A 1 27.97 -1.49 21.76
CA MET A 1 28.57 -0.17 22.04
C MET A 1 27.42 0.81 22.22
N ALA A 2 27.27 1.41 23.40
CA ALA A 2 26.18 2.33 23.70
C ALA A 2 26.41 3.64 22.92
N SER A 3 25.66 3.85 21.84
CA SER A 3 25.65 5.15 21.16
C SER A 3 25.03 6.16 22.10
N GLY A 4 25.88 7.07 22.61
CA GLY A 4 25.45 8.18 23.45
C GLY A 4 24.33 8.95 22.76
N PHE A 5 23.33 9.35 23.53
CA PHE A 5 22.20 10.16 23.06
C PHE A 5 22.75 11.45 22.43
N ARG A 6 22.66 11.59 21.10
CA ARG A 6 23.08 12.83 20.43
C ARG A 6 21.97 13.86 20.56
N SER A 7 22.32 15.09 20.93
CA SER A 7 21.39 16.22 20.86
C SER A 7 21.08 16.57 19.39
N PRO A 8 19.94 17.23 19.10
CA PRO A 8 19.64 17.65 17.73
C PRO A 8 20.76 18.48 17.08
N THR A 9 21.41 19.35 17.84
CA THR A 9 22.56 20.14 17.37
C THR A 9 23.75 19.26 16.99
N GLN A 10 24.04 18.20 17.77
CA GLN A 10 25.12 17.26 17.46
C GLN A 10 24.81 16.43 16.21
N VAL A 11 23.53 16.08 15.98
CA VAL A 11 23.11 15.40 14.74
C VAL A 11 23.32 16.32 13.54
N LEU A 12 22.86 17.57 13.59
CA LEU A 12 23.04 18.53 12.50
C LEU A 12 24.52 18.83 12.21
N ALA A 13 25.35 18.93 13.25
CA ALA A 13 26.79 19.07 13.09
C ALA A 13 27.43 17.84 12.42
N ALA A 14 26.96 16.63 12.74
CA ALA A 14 27.41 15.41 12.08
C ALA A 14 26.99 15.36 10.61
N LEU A 15 25.80 15.90 10.27
CA LEU A 15 25.28 15.94 8.90
C LEU A 15 25.93 17.04 8.03
N GLN A 16 26.66 18.00 8.60
CA GLN A 16 27.26 19.13 7.85
C GLN A 16 27.98 18.74 6.55
N PRO A 17 28.83 17.68 6.50
CA PRO A 17 29.50 17.29 5.26
C PRO A 17 28.52 16.91 4.14
N LEU A 18 27.40 16.27 4.50
CA LEU A 18 26.34 15.89 3.57
C LEU A 18 25.49 17.11 3.18
N ILE A 19 25.08 17.93 4.15
CA ILE A 19 24.21 19.10 3.94
C ILE A 19 24.83 20.08 2.93
N ARG A 20 26.16 20.22 2.91
CA ARG A 20 26.85 21.08 1.94
C ARG A 20 26.74 20.60 0.48
N ALA A 21 26.40 19.33 0.28
CA ALA A 21 26.27 18.70 -1.02
C ALA A 21 24.81 18.49 -1.45
N LEU A 22 23.84 18.86 -0.59
CA LEU A 22 22.41 18.78 -0.87
C LEU A 22 21.82 20.16 -1.09
N ASP A 23 20.70 20.22 -1.79
CA ASP A 23 19.90 21.44 -1.86
C ASP A 23 19.43 21.88 -0.46
N ARG A 24 19.32 23.20 -0.26
CA ARG A 24 18.92 23.78 1.04
C ARG A 24 17.58 23.22 1.55
N ASP A 25 16.64 22.98 0.64
CA ASP A 25 15.30 22.52 0.96
C ASP A 25 15.22 20.99 1.15
N ALA A 26 16.34 20.28 1.00
CA ALA A 26 16.44 18.84 1.26
C ALA A 26 16.70 18.53 2.74
N VAL A 27 16.83 19.52 3.62
CA VAL A 27 17.08 19.31 5.05
C VAL A 27 16.03 20.08 5.85
N MET A 28 15.26 19.36 6.65
CA MET A 28 14.23 19.93 7.53
C MET A 28 14.49 19.55 8.99
N THR A 29 14.05 20.42 9.88
CA THR A 29 14.09 20.27 11.33
C THR A 29 12.70 20.60 11.89
N HIS A 30 12.50 20.42 13.19
CA HIS A 30 11.21 20.68 13.85
C HIS A 30 10.64 22.10 13.66
N THR A 31 11.46 23.08 13.25
CA THR A 31 11.01 24.45 12.95
C THR A 31 10.41 24.61 11.56
N ASP A 32 10.64 23.66 10.66
CA ASP A 32 10.15 23.71 9.29
C ASP A 32 8.68 23.31 9.21
N ALA A 33 7.88 24.07 8.46
CA ALA A 33 6.43 23.87 8.37
C ALA A 33 6.04 22.46 7.88
N LEU A 34 6.86 21.86 7.00
CA LEU A 34 6.60 20.54 6.43
C LEU A 34 7.22 19.39 7.23
N TYR A 35 7.93 19.66 8.34
CA TYR A 35 8.59 18.63 9.14
C TYR A 35 7.67 17.47 9.51
N ARG A 36 6.44 17.79 9.95
CA ARG A 36 5.45 16.77 10.37
C ARG A 36 5.04 15.85 9.22
N LEU A 37 4.76 16.41 8.03
CA LEU A 37 4.42 15.65 6.83
C LEU A 37 5.49 14.58 6.51
N HIS A 38 6.76 14.95 6.67
CA HIS A 38 7.89 14.11 6.31
C HIS A 38 8.39 13.17 7.43
N SER A 39 7.96 13.37 8.69
CA SER A 39 8.48 12.62 9.84
C SER A 39 7.42 11.88 10.66
N GLU A 40 6.15 12.26 10.60
CA GLU A 40 5.12 11.63 11.44
C GLU A 40 4.79 10.23 10.94
N PRO A 41 4.87 9.21 11.82
CA PRO A 41 4.40 7.86 11.50
C PRO A 41 2.87 7.79 11.59
N TYR A 42 2.28 6.77 10.96
CA TYR A 42 0.85 6.51 11.08
C TYR A 42 0.43 6.27 12.55
N ALA A 43 1.21 5.47 13.28
CA ALA A 43 0.99 5.20 14.70
C ALA A 43 1.79 6.19 15.56
N ILE A 44 1.11 7.19 16.12
CA ILE A 44 1.70 8.31 16.88
C ILE A 44 2.58 7.81 18.04
N GLN A 45 2.21 6.71 18.70
CA GLN A 45 2.96 6.13 19.81
C GLN A 45 4.36 5.61 19.42
N LYS A 46 4.65 5.48 18.11
CA LYS A 46 5.98 5.12 17.60
C LYS A 46 6.85 6.32 17.23
N GLN A 47 6.37 7.54 17.39
CA GLN A 47 7.14 8.73 17.02
C GLN A 47 8.33 8.93 17.97
N LEU A 48 9.53 8.98 17.40
CA LEU A 48 10.80 9.22 18.09
C LEU A 48 11.34 10.64 17.91
N HIS A 49 10.60 11.50 17.20
CA HIS A 49 10.91 12.92 16.98
C HIS A 49 12.32 13.14 16.41
N PRO A 50 12.56 12.74 15.14
CA PRO A 50 13.90 12.80 14.54
C PRO A 50 14.47 14.22 14.58
N ALA A 51 15.75 14.32 14.94
CA ALA A 51 16.46 15.59 14.95
C ALA A 51 16.50 16.29 13.58
N ALA A 52 16.60 15.51 12.50
CA ALA A 52 16.58 16.00 11.13
C ALA A 52 15.76 15.09 10.21
N VAL A 53 15.20 15.70 9.17
CA VAL A 53 14.56 15.00 8.06
C VAL A 53 15.32 15.37 6.80
N LEU A 54 15.74 14.37 6.03
CA LEU A 54 16.36 14.55 4.73
C LEU A 54 15.32 14.25 3.64
N VAL A 55 15.12 15.16 2.70
CA VAL A 55 14.10 15.09 1.64
C VAL A 55 14.78 15.17 0.26
N PRO A 56 15.56 14.14 -0.13
CA PRO A 56 16.23 14.12 -1.42
C PRO A 56 15.21 14.24 -2.55
N GLY A 57 15.51 15.10 -3.54
CA GLY A 57 14.70 15.32 -4.72
C GLY A 57 15.13 14.49 -5.92
N THR A 58 16.35 13.98 -5.94
CA THR A 58 16.87 13.16 -7.04
C THR A 58 17.47 11.85 -6.56
N VAL A 59 17.67 10.91 -7.49
CA VAL A 59 18.31 9.61 -7.20
C VAL A 59 19.76 9.81 -6.76
N GLU A 60 20.45 10.80 -7.31
CA GLU A 60 21.83 11.14 -7.00
C GLU A 60 21.96 11.70 -5.57
N GLU A 61 21.06 12.59 -5.17
CA GLU A 61 20.98 13.08 -3.80
C GLU A 61 20.68 11.95 -2.81
N LEU A 62 19.72 11.08 -3.15
CA LEU A 62 19.41 9.92 -2.32
C LEU A 62 20.60 8.98 -2.19
N ALA A 63 21.33 8.72 -3.27
CA ALA A 63 22.56 7.92 -3.25
C ALA A 63 23.62 8.51 -2.31
N ALA A 64 23.82 9.82 -2.36
CA ALA A 64 24.72 10.52 -1.46
C ALA A 64 24.27 10.41 0.01
N VAL A 65 22.97 10.62 0.28
CA VAL A 65 22.37 10.48 1.61
C VAL A 65 22.54 9.07 2.16
N VAL A 66 22.17 8.05 1.39
CA VAL A 66 22.24 6.65 1.81
C VAL A 66 23.68 6.26 2.11
N ARG A 67 24.61 6.53 1.19
CA ARG A 67 26.04 6.23 1.38
C ARG A 67 26.60 6.89 2.64
N PHE A 68 26.25 8.16 2.87
CA PHE A 68 26.69 8.89 4.05
C PHE A 68 26.13 8.26 5.35
N LEU A 69 24.83 7.99 5.40
CA LEU A 69 24.17 7.49 6.60
C LEU A 69 24.64 6.08 6.97
N TYR A 70 24.84 5.18 6.01
CA TYR A 70 25.39 3.84 6.25
C TYR A 70 26.86 3.87 6.73
N GLY A 71 27.62 4.92 6.41
CA GLY A 71 28.95 5.16 6.94
C GLY A 71 28.99 5.85 8.31
N SER A 72 27.82 6.18 8.87
CA SER A 72 27.68 6.92 10.13
C SER A 72 27.15 6.03 11.26
N ASP A 73 27.20 6.54 12.49
CA ASP A 73 26.58 5.94 13.68
C ASP A 73 25.20 6.54 14.00
N LEU A 74 24.62 7.30 13.06
CA LEU A 74 23.32 7.91 13.24
C LEU A 74 22.21 6.87 13.10
N ASP A 75 21.38 6.72 14.14
CA ASP A 75 20.06 6.07 14.03
C ASP A 75 19.18 6.75 12.96
N PHE A 76 18.89 6.03 11.87
CA PHE A 76 18.09 6.55 10.77
C PHE A 76 17.08 5.54 10.23
N VAL A 77 16.06 6.06 9.53
CA VAL A 77 15.10 5.24 8.80
C VAL A 77 14.74 5.87 7.45
N VAL A 78 14.42 5.05 6.47
CA VAL A 78 13.87 5.47 5.18
C VAL A 78 12.35 5.35 5.22
N ARG A 79 11.65 6.42 4.84
CA ARG A 79 10.19 6.55 5.02
C ARG A 79 9.52 7.02 3.72
N GLY A 80 8.56 6.25 3.23
CA GLY A 80 7.53 6.69 2.28
C GLY A 80 6.36 7.35 3.01
N HIS A 81 5.14 6.79 2.91
CA HIS A 81 3.94 7.31 3.60
C HIS A 81 3.77 6.89 5.07
N GLY A 82 4.71 6.12 5.63
CA GLY A 82 4.75 5.89 7.07
C GLY A 82 3.71 4.90 7.66
N PHE A 83 3.03 4.08 6.84
CA PHE A 83 1.98 3.15 7.31
C PHE A 83 2.48 2.10 8.34
N LYS A 84 3.66 1.49 8.11
CA LYS A 84 4.32 0.61 9.12
C LYS A 84 4.94 1.38 10.30
N SER A 85 4.71 2.69 10.34
CA SER A 85 5.15 3.60 11.39
C SER A 85 6.67 3.62 11.62
N PRO A 86 7.49 3.79 10.55
CA PRO A 86 8.92 4.00 10.68
C PRO A 86 9.20 5.34 11.38
N SER A 87 10.10 5.32 12.35
CA SER A 87 10.63 6.51 12.99
C SER A 87 12.07 6.24 13.46
N ALA A 88 12.81 7.30 13.74
CA ALA A 88 14.20 7.24 14.20
C ALA A 88 14.49 8.44 15.10
N ARG A 89 15.51 8.33 15.96
CA ARG A 89 15.90 9.43 16.87
C ARG A 89 16.68 10.52 16.15
N HIS A 90 17.55 10.16 15.21
CA HIS A 90 18.42 11.14 14.56
C HIS A 90 17.90 11.59 13.20
N VAL A 91 17.65 10.66 12.27
CA VAL A 91 17.35 11.02 10.87
C VAL A 91 16.19 10.22 10.29
N VAL A 92 15.23 10.92 9.69
CA VAL A 92 14.29 10.31 8.74
C VAL A 92 14.65 10.74 7.33
N VAL A 93 14.89 9.78 6.44
CA VAL A 93 15.02 10.02 5.00
C VAL A 93 13.62 9.88 4.38
N SER A 94 13.04 11.00 4.00
CA SER A 94 11.72 11.05 3.38
C SER A 94 11.81 10.84 1.87
N MET A 95 11.11 9.82 1.40
CA MET A 95 10.99 9.46 -0.02
C MET A 95 9.82 10.15 -0.72
N LEU A 96 9.07 11.04 -0.06
CA LEU A 96 7.82 11.62 -0.57
C LEU A 96 7.93 12.40 -1.89
N LYS A 97 9.13 12.77 -2.35
CA LYS A 97 9.36 13.36 -3.68
C LYS A 97 9.41 12.34 -4.81
N PHE A 98 9.65 11.06 -4.53
CA PHE A 98 9.74 9.99 -5.53
C PHE A 98 8.35 9.45 -5.88
N LYS A 99 7.60 10.25 -6.65
CA LYS A 99 6.19 10.02 -6.99
C LYS A 99 5.92 9.96 -8.49
N ASP A 100 6.96 10.03 -9.32
CA ASP A 100 6.80 10.06 -10.78
C ASP A 100 6.05 8.82 -11.28
N LEU A 101 5.15 9.06 -12.24
CA LEU A 101 4.30 8.04 -12.86
C LEU A 101 4.49 8.11 -14.38
N ASP A 102 4.63 6.95 -15.00
CA ASP A 102 4.73 6.81 -16.45
C ASP A 102 4.10 5.48 -16.89
N TYR A 103 3.63 5.41 -18.13
CA TYR A 103 2.97 4.22 -18.68
C TYR A 103 3.31 4.03 -20.15
N ASP A 104 3.79 2.83 -20.47
CA ASP A 104 3.97 2.38 -21.85
C ASP A 104 2.73 1.57 -22.28
N PRO A 105 1.88 2.12 -23.17
CA PRO A 105 0.67 1.46 -23.64
C PRO A 105 0.94 0.32 -24.64
N ALA A 106 2.11 0.26 -25.27
CA ALA A 106 2.48 -0.81 -26.18
C ALA A 106 2.90 -2.05 -25.39
N GLU A 107 3.74 -1.86 -24.38
CA GLU A 107 4.22 -2.95 -23.53
C GLU A 107 3.28 -3.25 -22.36
N LYS A 108 2.30 -2.39 -22.06
CA LYS A 108 1.42 -2.49 -20.88
C LYS A 108 2.24 -2.51 -19.58
N ILE A 109 3.20 -1.59 -19.46
CA ILE A 109 4.09 -1.47 -18.29
C ILE A 109 3.95 -0.08 -17.69
N ALA A 110 3.58 -0.02 -16.42
CA ALA A 110 3.56 1.21 -15.64
C ALA A 110 4.85 1.34 -14.83
N THR A 111 5.50 2.50 -14.92
CA THR A 111 6.58 2.89 -14.00
C THR A 111 5.97 3.73 -12.89
N VAL A 112 6.11 3.28 -11.65
CA VAL A 112 5.47 3.89 -10.48
C VAL A 112 6.53 4.27 -9.44
N GLY A 113 6.58 5.55 -9.09
CA GLY A 113 7.46 6.08 -8.05
C GLY A 113 7.21 5.42 -6.69
N ALA A 114 8.27 5.15 -5.94
CA ALA A 114 8.22 4.37 -4.72
C ALA A 114 7.30 4.94 -3.63
N SER A 115 7.11 6.27 -3.63
CA SER A 115 6.22 6.98 -2.71
C SER A 115 4.98 7.54 -3.37
N ALA A 116 4.67 7.17 -4.62
CA ALA A 116 3.30 7.30 -5.10
C ALA A 116 2.38 6.49 -4.18
N THR A 117 1.22 7.05 -3.86
CA THR A 117 0.12 6.31 -3.24
C THR A 117 -0.54 5.41 -4.28
N TRP A 118 -1.23 4.37 -3.84
CA TRP A 118 -2.00 3.54 -4.77
C TRP A 118 -3.13 4.32 -5.44
N LEU A 119 -3.73 5.31 -4.76
CA LEU A 119 -4.72 6.20 -5.39
C LEU A 119 -4.11 7.00 -6.55
N GLU A 120 -2.97 7.65 -6.33
CA GLU A 120 -2.26 8.38 -7.39
C GLU A 120 -1.94 7.44 -8.58
N ALA A 121 -1.46 6.22 -8.31
CA ALA A 121 -1.10 5.26 -9.34
C ALA A 121 -2.32 4.76 -10.15
N VAL A 122 -3.42 4.37 -9.49
CA VAL A 122 -4.62 3.86 -10.21
C VAL A 122 -5.36 4.98 -10.96
N SER A 123 -5.44 6.19 -10.39
CA SER A 123 -6.05 7.33 -11.08
C SER A 123 -5.23 7.78 -12.29
N PHE A 124 -3.91 7.65 -12.23
CA PHE A 124 -3.05 7.86 -13.39
C PHE A 124 -3.32 6.82 -14.49
N MET A 125 -3.40 5.54 -14.13
CA MET A 125 -3.72 4.46 -15.08
C MET A 125 -5.09 4.66 -15.72
N GLU A 126 -6.11 5.02 -14.95
CA GLU A 126 -7.47 5.29 -15.44
C GLU A 126 -7.48 6.41 -16.51
N GLN A 127 -6.64 7.44 -16.35
CA GLN A 127 -6.51 8.52 -17.33
C GLN A 127 -5.68 8.12 -18.56
N ALA A 128 -4.66 7.28 -18.36
CA ALA A 128 -3.73 6.90 -19.42
C ALA A 128 -4.31 5.79 -20.33
N ASP A 129 -5.01 4.80 -19.76
CA ASP A 129 -5.57 3.65 -20.46
C ASP A 129 -6.74 3.05 -19.65
N PRO A 130 -7.99 3.50 -19.88
CA PRO A 130 -9.16 3.13 -19.07
C PRO A 130 -9.48 1.64 -19.05
N GLU A 131 -8.97 0.86 -20.00
CA GLU A 131 -9.20 -0.59 -20.10
C GLU A 131 -8.14 -1.40 -19.33
N TYR A 132 -7.11 -0.75 -18.79
CA TYR A 132 -5.98 -1.40 -18.12
C TYR A 132 -5.69 -0.78 -16.75
N SER A 133 -5.27 -1.62 -15.81
CA SER A 133 -4.77 -1.16 -14.52
C SER A 133 -3.69 -2.09 -13.98
N VAL A 134 -2.94 -1.62 -12.99
CA VAL A 134 -1.95 -2.44 -12.29
C VAL A 134 -2.59 -3.08 -11.04
N PRO A 135 -2.15 -4.28 -10.61
CA PRO A 135 -2.53 -4.80 -9.31
C PRO A 135 -2.12 -3.82 -8.21
N ALA A 136 -3.10 -3.14 -7.62
CA ALA A 136 -2.89 -2.13 -6.59
C ALA A 136 -3.29 -2.63 -5.21
N ALA A 137 -2.64 -2.13 -4.16
CA ALA A 137 -3.04 -2.49 -2.80
C ALA A 137 -4.42 -1.90 -2.49
N ARG A 138 -5.22 -2.64 -1.72
CA ARG A 138 -6.61 -2.29 -1.41
C ARG A 138 -6.77 -1.00 -0.57
N THR A 139 -5.70 -0.54 0.07
CA THR A 139 -5.71 0.73 0.82
C THR A 139 -5.15 1.85 -0.05
N PRO A 140 -5.97 2.83 -0.48
CA PRO A 140 -5.56 3.82 -1.49
C PRO A 140 -4.43 4.75 -1.02
N SER A 141 -4.36 5.05 0.28
CA SER A 141 -3.45 6.06 0.84
C SER A 141 -2.04 5.56 1.18
N ILE A 142 -1.75 4.26 1.04
CA ILE A 142 -0.41 3.74 1.35
C ILE A 142 0.52 3.83 0.14
N GLY A 143 1.81 3.96 0.40
CA GLY A 143 2.83 4.05 -0.65
C GLY A 143 3.13 2.71 -1.32
N VAL A 144 3.40 2.76 -2.62
CA VAL A 144 3.61 1.61 -3.50
C VAL A 144 4.76 0.71 -3.03
N ALA A 145 5.97 1.25 -2.85
CA ALA A 145 7.13 0.43 -2.48
C ALA A 145 6.95 -0.24 -1.11
N GLY A 146 6.42 0.50 -0.13
CA GLY A 146 6.21 -0.03 1.21
C GLY A 146 5.28 -1.24 1.27
N SER A 147 4.28 -1.30 0.39
CA SER A 147 3.35 -2.45 0.31
C SER A 147 3.87 -3.60 -0.55
N ILE A 148 4.39 -3.32 -1.75
CA ILE A 148 4.77 -4.37 -2.70
C ILE A 148 5.98 -5.17 -2.23
N LEU A 149 6.91 -4.52 -1.54
CA LEU A 149 8.06 -5.20 -0.95
C LEU A 149 7.66 -6.23 0.12
N ASN A 150 6.42 -6.16 0.63
CA ASN A 150 5.88 -7.08 1.62
C ASN A 150 4.81 -8.02 1.02
N GLY A 151 4.77 -8.18 -0.30
CA GLY A 151 3.80 -9.00 -1.02
C GLY A 151 2.78 -8.13 -1.76
N GLY A 152 1.87 -7.55 -1.01
CA GLY A 152 0.80 -6.70 -1.55
C GLY A 152 -0.37 -7.53 -2.11
N LEU A 153 -1.55 -7.30 -1.55
CA LEU A 153 -2.81 -7.93 -1.97
C LEU A 153 -3.66 -6.92 -2.71
N SER A 154 -4.17 -7.33 -3.87
CA SER A 154 -5.03 -6.55 -4.73
C SER A 154 -6.42 -7.18 -4.84
N TRP A 155 -7.41 -6.38 -5.26
CA TRP A 155 -8.70 -6.91 -5.75
C TRP A 155 -8.52 -7.76 -7.01
N MET A 156 -7.41 -7.57 -7.73
CA MET A 156 -7.05 -8.34 -8.93
C MET A 156 -6.30 -9.64 -8.62
N SER A 157 -6.01 -9.93 -7.34
CA SER A 157 -5.06 -10.99 -6.99
C SER A 157 -5.55 -12.41 -7.23
N THR A 158 -6.86 -12.63 -7.22
CA THR A 158 -7.48 -13.92 -7.57
C THR A 158 -7.35 -14.26 -9.06
N GLU A 159 -7.14 -13.25 -9.92
CA GLU A 159 -6.95 -13.42 -11.36
C GLU A 159 -5.47 -13.36 -11.77
N TYR A 160 -4.70 -12.43 -11.19
CA TYR A 160 -3.33 -12.14 -11.63
C TYR A 160 -2.24 -12.35 -10.56
N GLY A 161 -2.61 -12.82 -9.36
CA GLY A 161 -1.66 -13.05 -8.25
C GLY A 161 -1.37 -11.82 -7.38
N GLY A 162 -0.45 -11.98 -6.43
CA GLY A 162 0.01 -10.91 -5.55
C GLY A 162 0.74 -9.81 -6.33
N ILE A 163 0.74 -8.59 -5.81
CA ILE A 163 1.39 -7.45 -6.49
C ILE A 163 2.88 -7.72 -6.69
N SER A 164 3.53 -8.37 -5.72
CA SER A 164 4.94 -8.75 -5.79
C SER A 164 5.24 -9.94 -6.70
N ASP A 165 4.23 -10.63 -7.24
CA ASP A 165 4.49 -11.83 -8.04
C ASP A 165 5.27 -11.47 -9.31
N PRO A 166 6.14 -12.37 -9.83
CA PRO A 166 6.98 -12.08 -10.98
C PRO A 166 6.24 -11.61 -12.24
N VAL A 167 4.98 -12.02 -12.40
CA VAL A 167 4.11 -11.59 -13.50
C VAL A 167 3.66 -10.13 -13.39
N ASN A 168 3.67 -9.58 -12.16
CA ASN A 168 3.18 -8.24 -11.83
C ASN A 168 4.34 -7.28 -11.55
N PHE A 169 5.27 -7.63 -10.66
CA PHE A 169 6.41 -6.80 -10.28
C PHE A 169 7.62 -7.12 -11.17
N LEU A 170 7.77 -6.38 -12.27
CA LEU A 170 8.73 -6.69 -13.32
C LEU A 170 10.16 -6.32 -12.95
N ASP A 171 10.38 -5.10 -12.45
CA ASP A 171 11.70 -4.60 -12.07
C ASP A 171 11.61 -3.41 -11.10
N ALA A 172 12.73 -3.00 -10.51
CA ALA A 172 12.82 -1.83 -9.64
C ALA A 172 14.15 -1.10 -9.81
N GLN A 173 14.13 0.23 -9.69
CA GLN A 173 15.36 0.99 -9.50
C GLN A 173 15.67 1.07 -8.01
N VAL A 174 16.91 0.72 -7.65
CA VAL A 174 17.36 0.59 -6.25
C VAL A 174 18.64 1.36 -6.04
N VAL A 175 18.67 2.17 -4.99
CA VAL A 175 19.89 2.75 -4.42
C VAL A 175 20.41 1.83 -3.33
N LYS A 176 21.57 1.21 -3.54
CA LYS A 176 22.21 0.32 -2.57
C LYS A 176 22.89 1.11 -1.45
N TYR A 177 23.32 0.40 -0.40
CA TYR A 177 23.92 0.99 0.80
C TYR A 177 25.19 1.81 0.53
N ASP A 178 25.94 1.48 -0.53
CA ASP A 178 27.14 2.19 -0.98
C ASP A 178 26.82 3.37 -1.91
N GLY A 179 25.53 3.64 -2.17
CA GLY A 179 25.05 4.67 -3.08
C GLY A 179 25.05 4.25 -4.55
N THR A 180 25.42 3.02 -4.89
CA THR A 180 25.29 2.55 -6.28
C THR A 180 23.82 2.41 -6.67
N VAL A 181 23.50 2.80 -7.89
CA VAL A 181 22.13 2.74 -8.44
C VAL A 181 22.07 1.60 -9.44
N VAL A 182 21.14 0.67 -9.25
CA VAL A 182 20.96 -0.49 -10.12
C VAL A 182 19.49 -0.65 -10.49
N MET A 183 19.25 -1.24 -11.66
CA MET A 183 17.99 -1.94 -11.89
C MET A 183 18.09 -3.33 -11.26
N ALA A 184 17.08 -3.75 -10.50
CA ALA A 184 17.11 -5.00 -9.76
C ALA A 184 17.27 -6.23 -10.68
N SER A 185 16.79 -6.15 -11.93
CA SER A 185 17.01 -7.17 -12.97
C SER A 185 18.48 -7.47 -13.26
N GLN A 186 19.41 -6.55 -13.00
CA GLN A 186 20.86 -6.77 -13.14
C GLN A 186 21.42 -7.72 -12.06
N GLU A 187 20.70 -7.88 -10.95
CA GLU A 187 21.06 -8.73 -9.82
C GLU A 187 19.86 -9.63 -9.47
N PRO A 188 19.66 -10.79 -10.13
CA PRO A 188 18.44 -11.59 -10.00
C PRO A 188 18.06 -11.95 -8.55
N GLY A 189 19.05 -12.13 -7.66
CA GLY A 189 18.82 -12.35 -6.23
C GLY A 189 18.21 -11.14 -5.51
N LEU A 190 18.57 -9.92 -5.90
CA LEU A 190 17.97 -8.68 -5.42
C LEU A 190 16.51 -8.58 -5.88
N LEU A 191 16.24 -8.77 -7.17
CA LEU A 191 14.87 -8.73 -7.70
C LEU A 191 13.97 -9.76 -7.01
N TRP A 192 14.47 -10.98 -6.80
CA TRP A 192 13.76 -12.00 -6.03
C TRP A 192 13.48 -11.54 -4.58
N ALA A 193 14.48 -10.98 -3.89
CA ALA A 193 14.34 -10.51 -2.51
C ALA A 193 13.32 -9.36 -2.37
N LEU A 194 13.25 -8.45 -3.35
CA LEU A 194 12.28 -7.35 -3.34
C LEU A 194 10.84 -7.85 -3.53
N ARG A 195 10.62 -9.04 -4.08
CA ARG A 195 9.30 -9.64 -4.28
C ARG A 195 8.78 -10.34 -3.01
N GLY A 196 8.64 -9.55 -1.92
CA GLY A 196 8.04 -10.00 -0.66
C GLY A 196 9.00 -10.11 0.54
N GLY A 197 10.30 -9.92 0.35
CA GLY A 197 11.32 -10.00 1.42
C GLY A 197 11.37 -8.77 2.35
N GLY A 198 10.54 -7.77 2.11
CA GLY A 198 10.50 -6.53 2.89
C GLY A 198 11.57 -5.51 2.47
N GLY A 199 11.93 -4.64 3.40
CA GLY A 199 13.03 -3.69 3.22
C GLY A 199 14.38 -4.28 3.62
N GLY A 200 15.47 -3.52 3.38
CA GLY A 200 16.83 -3.88 3.83
C GLY A 200 17.81 -4.22 2.72
N PHE A 201 17.35 -4.31 1.47
CA PHE A 201 18.20 -4.60 0.30
C PHE A 201 18.65 -3.35 -0.46
N GLY A 202 18.30 -2.16 0.06
CA GLY A 202 18.48 -0.88 -0.60
C GLY A 202 17.22 -0.02 -0.50
N VAL A 203 17.25 1.14 -1.13
CA VAL A 203 16.12 2.07 -1.22
C VAL A 203 15.55 2.02 -2.63
N VAL A 204 14.32 1.51 -2.76
CA VAL A 204 13.59 1.52 -4.03
C VAL A 204 13.13 2.94 -4.33
N THR A 205 13.41 3.43 -5.53
CA THR A 205 12.99 4.77 -6.00
C THR A 205 11.79 4.70 -6.93
N LYS A 206 11.68 3.62 -7.72
CA LYS A 206 10.54 3.33 -8.59
C LYS A 206 10.45 1.83 -8.91
N VAL A 207 9.27 1.37 -9.27
CA VAL A 207 8.96 0.00 -9.68
C VAL A 207 8.34 -0.03 -11.07
N LEU A 208 8.57 -1.12 -11.81
CA LEU A 208 7.92 -1.41 -13.09
C LEU A 208 6.88 -2.49 -12.85
N LEU A 209 5.63 -2.20 -13.19
CA LEU A 209 4.47 -3.06 -12.95
C LEU A 209 3.81 -3.43 -14.28
N ARG A 210 3.41 -4.69 -14.43
CA ARG A 210 2.54 -5.13 -15.51
C ARG A 210 1.14 -4.58 -15.30
N ALA A 211 0.60 -3.90 -16.31
CA ALA A 211 -0.81 -3.57 -16.37
C ALA A 211 -1.58 -4.72 -17.02
N HIS A 212 -2.76 -5.00 -16.49
CA HIS A 212 -3.68 -6.05 -16.96
C HIS A 212 -5.02 -5.44 -17.32
N PRO A 213 -5.82 -6.12 -18.18
CA PRO A 213 -7.18 -5.69 -18.46
C PRO A 213 -7.98 -5.52 -17.16
N TYR A 214 -8.63 -4.37 -17.02
CA TYR A 214 -9.45 -4.00 -15.88
C TYR A 214 -10.82 -3.52 -16.35
N PRO A 215 -11.91 -4.24 -16.02
CA PRO A 215 -13.24 -3.87 -16.48
C PRO A 215 -13.71 -2.57 -15.84
N THR A 216 -14.38 -1.71 -16.62
CA THR A 216 -14.99 -0.48 -16.10
C THR A 216 -16.31 -0.75 -15.38
N ASP A 217 -16.98 -1.85 -15.70
CA ASP A 217 -18.25 -2.26 -15.10
C ASP A 217 -18.00 -3.26 -13.95
N ILE A 218 -17.83 -2.72 -12.74
CA ILE A 218 -17.58 -3.50 -11.53
C ILE A 218 -18.77 -3.39 -10.58
N TRP A 219 -19.40 -4.51 -10.28
CA TRP A 219 -20.37 -4.52 -9.19
C TRP A 219 -19.64 -4.64 -7.85
N SER A 220 -19.89 -3.68 -6.95
CA SER A 220 -19.28 -3.66 -5.63
C SER A 220 -20.29 -3.22 -4.56
N GLY A 221 -20.05 -3.65 -3.33
CA GLY A 221 -20.89 -3.32 -2.18
C GLY A 221 -20.25 -3.75 -0.88
N MET A 222 -20.70 -3.17 0.23
CA MET A 222 -20.28 -3.58 1.56
C MET A 222 -21.10 -4.77 2.03
N VAL A 223 -20.45 -5.82 2.57
CA VAL A 223 -21.15 -6.94 3.21
C VAL A 223 -21.04 -6.77 4.72
N LEU A 224 -22.15 -6.44 5.38
CA LEU A 224 -22.23 -6.29 6.83
C LEU A 224 -22.93 -7.49 7.43
N VAL A 225 -22.24 -8.20 8.32
CA VAL A 225 -22.73 -9.46 8.90
C VAL A 225 -22.94 -9.27 10.40
N PRO A 226 -24.16 -9.48 10.92
CA PRO A 226 -24.41 -9.48 12.36
C PRO A 226 -23.54 -10.50 13.08
N ARG A 227 -22.95 -10.14 14.23
CA ARG A 227 -22.09 -11.05 15.01
C ARG A 227 -22.71 -12.43 15.29
N LYS A 228 -24.04 -12.51 15.47
CA LYS A 228 -24.76 -13.77 15.72
C LYS A 228 -24.65 -14.78 14.57
N LEU A 229 -24.38 -14.33 13.34
CA LEU A 229 -24.23 -15.17 12.15
C LEU A 229 -22.78 -15.61 11.91
N LEU A 230 -21.84 -15.30 12.81
CA LEU A 230 -20.43 -15.65 12.62
C LEU A 230 -20.21 -17.13 12.27
N PRO A 231 -20.85 -18.12 12.93
CA PRO A 231 -20.67 -19.53 12.56
C PRO A 231 -21.09 -19.81 11.10
N GLN A 232 -22.26 -19.30 10.69
CA GLN A 232 -22.77 -19.46 9.32
C GLN A 232 -21.88 -18.77 8.29
N LEU A 233 -21.35 -17.58 8.63
CA LEU A 233 -20.42 -16.86 7.79
C LEU A 233 -19.15 -17.68 7.57
N VAL A 234 -18.57 -18.25 8.63
CA VAL A 234 -17.37 -19.08 8.56
C VAL A 234 -17.61 -20.33 7.71
N ASP A 235 -18.70 -21.06 7.95
CA ASP A 235 -19.06 -22.25 7.18
C ASP A 235 -19.23 -21.92 5.69
N GLY A 236 -19.94 -20.83 5.39
CA GLY A 236 -20.15 -20.37 4.03
C GLY A 236 -18.87 -19.87 3.35
N MET A 237 -17.98 -19.17 4.06
CA MET A 237 -16.66 -18.78 3.56
C MET A 237 -15.79 -20.01 3.23
N CYS A 238 -15.82 -21.02 4.10
CA CYS A 238 -15.14 -22.28 3.84
C CYS A 238 -15.71 -22.95 2.60
N ALA A 239 -17.02 -23.12 2.49
CA ALA A 239 -17.66 -23.71 1.32
C ALA A 239 -17.35 -22.92 0.03
N PHE A 240 -17.40 -21.59 0.10
CA PHE A 240 -17.10 -20.69 -1.02
C PHE A 240 -15.67 -20.86 -1.52
N ASN A 241 -14.69 -20.94 -0.62
CA ASN A 241 -13.29 -21.11 -1.01
C ASN A 241 -13.00 -22.51 -1.58
N HIS A 242 -13.74 -23.55 -1.16
CA HIS A 242 -13.59 -24.91 -1.70
C HIS A 242 -14.25 -25.11 -3.08
N SER A 243 -15.21 -24.26 -3.47
CA SER A 243 -15.92 -24.40 -4.75
C SER A 243 -15.17 -23.82 -5.95
N VAL A 244 -13.98 -23.24 -5.74
CA VAL A 244 -13.16 -22.56 -6.75
C VAL A 244 -13.97 -21.42 -7.43
N PRO A 245 -14.20 -20.31 -6.72
CA PRO A 245 -14.97 -19.19 -7.25
C PRO A 245 -14.33 -18.62 -8.52
N HIS A 246 -15.16 -18.01 -9.36
CA HIS A 246 -14.67 -17.31 -10.54
C HIS A 246 -13.59 -16.29 -10.13
N PRO A 247 -12.44 -16.20 -10.82
CA PRO A 247 -11.29 -15.40 -10.39
C PRO A 247 -11.57 -13.90 -10.28
N LYS A 248 -12.61 -13.39 -10.93
CA LYS A 248 -13.06 -11.98 -10.78
C LYS A 248 -13.92 -11.75 -9.54
N VAL A 249 -14.28 -12.80 -8.82
CA VAL A 249 -15.12 -12.70 -7.63
C VAL A 249 -14.27 -12.58 -6.38
N ASN A 250 -14.45 -11.47 -5.68
CA ASN A 250 -13.81 -11.21 -4.40
C ASN A 250 -14.89 -10.89 -3.36
N TYR A 251 -14.63 -11.20 -2.10
CA TYR A 251 -15.51 -10.79 -1.02
C TYR A 251 -14.71 -10.27 0.17
N PHE A 252 -15.27 -9.27 0.83
CA PHE A 252 -14.78 -8.72 2.07
C PHE A 252 -16.00 -8.42 2.95
N ALA A 253 -16.07 -9.06 4.12
CA ALA A 253 -17.20 -8.94 5.03
C ALA A 253 -16.78 -8.30 6.34
N TYR A 254 -17.64 -7.42 6.88
CA TYR A 254 -17.47 -6.81 8.18
C TYR A 254 -18.38 -7.49 9.20
N LEU A 255 -17.80 -8.05 10.26
CA LEU A 255 -18.57 -8.53 11.39
C LEU A 255 -18.93 -7.35 12.28
N VAL A 256 -20.22 -7.04 12.39
CA VAL A 256 -20.70 -5.86 13.11
C VAL A 256 -21.49 -6.21 14.37
N PRO A 257 -21.30 -5.47 15.48
CA PRO A 257 -22.20 -5.56 16.61
C PRO A 257 -23.57 -4.97 16.26
N LYS A 258 -24.64 -5.50 16.86
CA LYS A 258 -26.05 -5.13 16.59
C LYS A 258 -26.29 -3.61 16.59
N LYS A 259 -25.70 -2.91 17.57
CA LYS A 259 -25.82 -1.45 17.70
C LYS A 259 -25.27 -0.70 16.48
N LEU A 260 -24.14 -1.15 15.93
CA LEU A 260 -23.54 -0.52 14.75
C LEU A 260 -24.38 -0.77 13.50
N LEU A 261 -24.96 -1.98 13.38
CA LEU A 261 -25.84 -2.32 12.26
C LEU A 261 -27.09 -1.43 12.25
N ALA A 262 -27.74 -1.23 13.40
CA ALA A 262 -28.91 -0.35 13.51
C ALA A 262 -28.58 1.10 13.16
N THR A 263 -27.38 1.59 13.51
CA THR A 263 -26.91 2.93 13.13
C THR A 263 -26.63 3.04 11.64
N VAL A 264 -25.99 2.04 11.02
CA VAL A 264 -25.66 2.07 9.58
C VAL A 264 -26.91 1.93 8.71
N LEU A 265 -27.91 1.18 9.17
CA LEU A 265 -29.16 0.96 8.44
C LEU A 265 -30.25 2.00 8.76
N GLU A 266 -29.96 2.98 9.62
CA GLU A 266 -30.94 3.97 10.11
C GLU A 266 -32.25 3.33 10.62
N SER A 267 -32.15 2.13 11.22
CA SER A 267 -33.30 1.33 11.65
C SER A 267 -33.47 1.41 13.17
N GLU A 268 -34.61 1.91 13.65
CA GLU A 268 -34.89 2.03 15.09
C GLU A 268 -35.49 0.76 15.74
N SER A 269 -35.89 -0.27 14.97
CA SER A 269 -36.65 -1.40 15.49
C SER A 269 -35.83 -2.69 15.66
N ASP A 270 -36.01 -3.33 16.81
CA ASP A 270 -35.45 -4.64 17.17
C ASP A 270 -36.28 -5.83 16.64
N GLU A 271 -37.39 -5.54 15.97
CA GLU A 271 -38.37 -6.52 15.49
C GLU A 271 -38.75 -6.22 14.04
N SER A 272 -38.10 -6.93 13.13
CA SER A 272 -38.71 -7.24 11.84
C SER A 272 -38.52 -8.73 11.62
N GLY A 273 -39.58 -9.42 11.21
CA GLY A 273 -39.59 -10.87 10.99
C GLY A 273 -38.74 -11.35 9.81
N ALA A 274 -37.66 -10.64 9.47
CA ALA A 274 -36.72 -11.03 8.43
C ALA A 274 -35.74 -12.07 8.97
N GLN A 275 -35.58 -13.16 8.23
CA GLN A 275 -34.62 -14.21 8.55
C GLN A 275 -33.22 -13.75 8.13
N ASP A 276 -32.43 -13.31 9.10
CA ASP A 276 -31.01 -12.99 8.89
C ASP A 276 -30.27 -14.24 8.38
N SER A 277 -29.80 -14.21 7.14
CA SER A 277 -29.07 -15.32 6.52
C SER A 277 -27.89 -14.82 5.70
N VAL A 278 -26.79 -15.58 5.73
CA VAL A 278 -25.63 -15.36 4.86
C VAL A 278 -25.74 -16.36 3.72
N VAL A 279 -25.79 -15.86 2.49
CA VAL A 279 -25.88 -16.65 1.25
C VAL A 279 -24.63 -16.37 0.40
N PHE A 280 -24.03 -17.40 -0.17
CA PHE A 280 -22.90 -17.28 -1.08
C PHE A 280 -23.35 -17.77 -2.46
N CYS A 281 -23.32 -16.91 -3.48
CA CYS A 281 -23.78 -17.22 -4.83
C CYS A 281 -22.59 -17.46 -5.77
N HIS A 282 -22.63 -18.53 -6.56
CA HIS A 282 -21.50 -19.00 -7.39
C HIS A 282 -21.78 -19.17 -8.89
N LYS A 283 -23.01 -18.99 -9.38
CA LYS A 283 -23.33 -19.18 -10.80
C LYS A 283 -24.15 -18.04 -11.37
N GLU A 284 -23.75 -17.61 -12.56
CA GLU A 284 -24.42 -16.73 -13.53
C GLU A 284 -25.37 -15.70 -12.91
N ILE A 285 -24.87 -14.47 -12.77
CA ILE A 285 -25.62 -13.31 -12.29
C ILE A 285 -26.51 -12.79 -13.44
N HIS A 286 -27.45 -13.62 -13.87
CA HIS A 286 -28.61 -13.19 -14.62
C HIS A 286 -29.86 -13.76 -13.96
N GLY A 287 -30.64 -12.88 -13.34
CA GLY A 287 -32.03 -13.14 -12.96
C GLY A 287 -32.32 -13.47 -11.49
N TYR A 288 -31.34 -13.85 -10.66
CA TYR A 288 -31.63 -14.30 -9.28
C TYR A 288 -31.72 -13.19 -8.22
N PHE A 289 -31.16 -12.00 -8.45
CA PHE A 289 -31.16 -10.93 -7.44
C PHE A 289 -32.51 -10.24 -7.25
N SER A 290 -33.44 -10.29 -8.21
CA SER A 290 -34.75 -9.63 -8.08
C SER A 290 -35.63 -10.24 -6.97
N SER A 291 -35.39 -11.50 -6.59
CA SER A 291 -36.14 -12.19 -5.53
C SER A 291 -35.52 -12.05 -4.13
N LEU A 292 -34.22 -11.77 -4.02
CA LEU A 292 -33.50 -11.58 -2.75
C LEU A 292 -33.66 -10.16 -2.18
N ILE A 293 -33.97 -9.17 -3.04
CA ILE A 293 -34.19 -7.76 -2.66
C ILE A 293 -35.50 -7.55 -1.84
N GLN A 294 -36.36 -8.56 -1.74
CA GLN A 294 -37.60 -8.45 -0.95
C GLN A 294 -37.41 -8.68 0.56
N SER A 295 -36.20 -8.99 1.03
CA SER A 295 -35.88 -9.04 2.46
C SER A 295 -35.12 -7.77 2.89
N PRO A 296 -35.64 -6.99 3.85
CA PRO A 296 -35.00 -5.73 4.26
C PRO A 296 -33.62 -5.88 4.94
N TYR A 297 -33.12 -7.12 5.15
CA TYR A 297 -31.88 -7.38 5.91
C TYR A 297 -30.91 -8.37 5.23
N VAL A 298 -31.09 -8.69 3.96
CA VAL A 298 -30.10 -9.51 3.21
C VAL A 298 -29.27 -8.61 2.32
N LEU A 299 -28.16 -8.08 2.86
CA LEU A 299 -27.16 -7.37 2.05
C LEU A 299 -25.98 -8.30 1.73
N ILE A 300 -26.15 -9.08 0.68
CA ILE A 300 -25.09 -9.92 0.12
C ILE A 300 -24.72 -9.34 -1.23
N HIS A 301 -23.60 -8.63 -1.26
CA HIS A 301 -23.05 -8.09 -2.48
C HIS A 301 -21.68 -8.71 -2.75
N VAL A 302 -21.71 -9.83 -3.47
CA VAL A 302 -20.56 -10.52 -4.09
C VAL A 302 -19.92 -9.63 -5.16
N ILE A 303 -18.72 -9.06 -4.97
CA ILE A 303 -18.06 -8.31 -6.05
C ILE A 303 -17.93 -9.23 -7.25
N SER A 304 -18.62 -8.91 -8.35
CA SER A 304 -18.53 -9.64 -9.61
C SER A 304 -18.46 -8.62 -10.72
N CYS A 305 -17.34 -8.59 -11.42
CA CYS A 305 -17.27 -7.97 -12.73
C CYS A 305 -17.83 -9.01 -13.72
N ILE A 306 -18.91 -8.67 -14.42
CA ILE A 306 -19.38 -9.41 -15.59
C ILE A 306 -18.76 -8.75 -16.81
#